data_AF-E3J542-F1
#
_entry.id   AF-E3J542-F1
#
_cell.length_a   1.000
_cell.length_b   1.000
_cell.length_c   1.000
_cell.angle_alpha   90.00
_cell.angle_beta   90.00
_cell.angle_gamma   90.00
#
_symmetry.space_group_name_H-M   'P 1'
#
loop_
_entity.id
_entity.type
_entity.pdbx_description
1 polymer ?
#
loop_
_entity_poly.entity_id
_entity_poly.type
_entity_poly.pdbx_seq_one_letter_code
_entity_poly.pdbx_strand_id
1 'polypeptide(L)'
;MRGAKICAVGASGASPQAKAWDFFVSYTRVDRTWAEWVAWHLEEAGYSVLIEAWDFVPGTNWRFRMGEGAQRAERTIAILSAAYLKSVYGEQEWQAAQAADPNGFARKLLPIRVEDCLRPSLLDTVVSIDLFDRTAADAPQHLLDQVQSSISGRAKPTTQPTFPISVPDSRSVDEHAFPSPARRAPVPPPTDPGPLCEPFTGNVGGVVSLAFAADGHTLATVGADWSVRLWDVTDPTRPEQISRPLTGQTGGVVSVAFAANGHILATVGVDWLVRLWDITDPARPEQIGHPLTGHAGGVVSVAFAANGHTLATVGYDWMVRLWDITDPARPEQTCQILTGHRGGVVSVAFAADGHTLATVGCDGTVRLWDVTDPARPGPIGEPLTGYVGTAMSVAFAADGHTLATVGCDRMVRLWDVADRTRPRPIGQPLTGHTEAVMSVAFTANGHTLATGDHDGTVRLWRMY
;
A
#
# COMPACT_ATOMS: atom_id res chain seq x y z
N MET A 1 39.46 29.07 -20.92
CA MET A 1 39.85 27.91 -21.74
C MET A 1 40.58 26.90 -20.88
N ARG A 2 39.91 25.81 -20.50
CA ARG A 2 40.56 24.51 -20.23
C ARG A 2 39.57 23.46 -20.71
N GLY A 3 39.90 22.85 -21.84
CA GLY A 3 39.26 21.64 -22.30
C GLY A 3 39.98 20.40 -21.78
N ALA A 4 39.44 19.27 -22.27
CA ALA A 4 39.98 17.91 -22.26
C ALA A 4 39.85 17.15 -20.92
N LYS A 5 39.40 15.88 -20.88
CA LYS A 5 39.34 14.84 -21.93
C LYS A 5 38.29 13.78 -21.58
N ILE A 6 37.54 13.36 -22.60
CA ILE A 6 36.93 12.02 -22.69
C ILE A 6 38.07 11.06 -23.06
N CYS A 7 38.14 9.89 -22.41
CA CYS A 7 38.88 8.73 -22.92
C CYS A 7 38.09 7.45 -22.65
N ALA A 8 38.14 6.57 -23.65
CA ALA A 8 37.32 5.40 -23.86
C ALA A 8 37.81 4.14 -23.13
N VAL A 9 36.95 3.12 -23.18
CA VAL A 9 37.04 1.77 -22.62
C VAL A 9 38.28 0.99 -23.08
N GLY A 10 38.92 0.28 -22.15
CA GLY A 10 39.88 -0.81 -22.38
C GLY A 10 39.87 -1.77 -21.19
N ALA A 11 39.81 -3.07 -21.47
CA ALA A 11 39.54 -4.13 -20.51
C ALA A 11 40.78 -4.67 -19.75
N SER A 12 40.49 -5.31 -18.61
CA SER A 12 41.31 -6.21 -17.77
C SER A 12 42.19 -5.58 -16.67
N GLY A 13 41.98 -6.08 -15.45
CA GLY A 13 42.74 -5.74 -14.24
C GLY A 13 41.84 -5.46 -13.04
N ALA A 14 41.29 -6.51 -12.43
CA ALA A 14 40.55 -6.43 -11.18
C ALA A 14 41.41 -5.73 -10.11
N SER A 15 41.01 -4.53 -9.73
CA SER A 15 41.57 -3.73 -8.63
C SER A 15 40.49 -3.63 -7.54
N PRO A 16 40.84 -3.72 -6.25
CA PRO A 16 39.86 -3.68 -5.17
C PRO A 16 39.18 -2.31 -5.21
N GLN A 17 37.85 -2.29 -5.37
CA GLN A 17 37.06 -1.06 -5.49
C GLN A 17 37.41 -0.11 -4.35
N ALA A 18 38.07 1.01 -4.68
CA ALA A 18 38.36 2.06 -3.73
C ALA A 18 37.06 2.66 -3.21
N LYS A 19 36.93 2.76 -1.88
CA LYS A 19 35.84 3.48 -1.20
C LYS A 19 35.83 4.93 -1.70
N ALA A 20 34.64 5.42 -2.05
CA ALA A 20 34.50 6.69 -2.76
C ALA A 20 34.17 7.89 -1.85
N TRP A 21 33.70 7.62 -0.62
CA TRP A 21 33.23 8.64 0.33
C TRP A 21 33.56 8.23 1.78
N ASP A 22 33.84 9.19 2.65
CA ASP A 22 34.05 8.93 4.08
C ASP A 22 32.71 8.69 4.79
N PHE A 23 31.68 9.47 4.45
CA PHE A 23 30.33 9.35 5.01
C PHE A 23 29.24 9.31 3.93
N PHE A 24 28.22 8.47 4.15
CA PHE A 24 26.95 8.49 3.42
C PHE A 24 25.82 8.85 4.39
N VAL A 25 25.07 9.93 4.13
CA VAL A 25 23.93 10.35 4.95
C VAL A 25 22.63 10.04 4.21
N SER A 26 21.91 9.05 4.70
CA SER A 26 20.59 8.67 4.21
C SER A 26 19.52 9.41 5.01
N TYR A 27 18.51 9.95 4.33
CA TYR A 27 17.48 10.71 5.02
C TYR A 27 16.11 10.66 4.34
N THR A 28 15.08 10.86 5.16
CA THR A 28 13.71 11.06 4.66
C THR A 28 13.54 12.51 4.22
N ARG A 29 12.65 12.82 3.27
CA ARG A 29 12.47 14.20 2.81
C ARG A 29 12.13 15.20 3.94
N VAL A 30 11.48 14.74 5.02
CA VAL A 30 11.17 15.58 6.19
C VAL A 30 12.39 15.85 7.09
N ASP A 31 13.45 15.06 6.94
CA ASP A 31 14.70 15.18 7.71
C ASP A 31 15.82 15.86 6.92
N ARG A 32 15.48 16.42 5.75
CA ARG A 32 16.44 17.06 4.84
C ARG A 32 17.33 18.08 5.52
N THR A 33 16.76 18.95 6.35
CA THR A 33 17.51 20.02 7.01
C THR A 33 18.53 19.48 8.00
N TRP A 34 18.24 18.35 8.65
CA TRP A 34 19.18 17.66 9.52
C TRP A 34 20.30 16.98 8.73
N ALA A 35 19.95 16.33 7.62
CA ALA A 35 20.92 15.67 6.73
C ALA A 35 21.92 16.66 6.13
N GLU A 36 21.41 17.81 5.67
CA GLU A 36 22.22 18.90 5.13
C GLU A 36 23.10 19.54 6.21
N TRP A 37 22.60 19.70 7.45
CA TRP A 37 23.38 20.25 8.57
C TRP A 37 24.52 19.30 9.01
N VAL A 38 24.24 18.00 9.14
CA VAL A 38 25.26 16.99 9.51
C VAL A 38 26.34 16.89 8.42
N ALA A 39 25.93 16.88 7.15
CA ALA A 39 26.88 16.86 6.04
C ALA A 39 27.76 18.11 5.99
N TRP A 40 27.20 19.29 6.29
CA TRP A 40 27.95 20.56 6.34
C TRP A 40 29.12 20.51 7.34
N HIS A 41 28.87 20.06 8.57
CA HIS A 41 29.92 19.96 9.60
C HIS A 41 30.98 18.92 9.28
N LEU A 42 30.59 17.80 8.66
CA LEU A 42 31.53 16.76 8.22
C LEU A 42 32.42 17.26 7.07
N GLU A 43 31.85 18.00 6.12
CA GLU A 43 32.63 18.63 5.05
C GLU A 43 33.56 19.73 5.56
N GLU A 44 33.14 20.57 6.52
CA GLU A 44 34.01 21.58 7.17
C GLU A 44 35.18 20.92 7.92
N ALA A 45 34.97 19.75 8.50
CA ALA A 45 36.02 18.96 9.13
C ALA A 45 36.95 18.24 8.12
N GLY A 46 36.70 18.40 6.81
CA GLY A 46 37.54 17.88 5.73
C GLY A 46 37.16 16.48 5.22
N TYR A 47 36.00 15.95 5.60
CA TYR A 47 35.51 14.64 5.15
C TYR A 47 34.73 14.75 3.83
N SER A 48 34.80 13.68 3.02
CA SER A 48 33.99 13.52 1.81
C SER A 48 32.64 12.88 2.14
N VAL A 49 31.54 13.53 1.76
CA VAL A 49 30.18 13.14 2.16
C VAL A 49 29.26 12.99 0.95
N LEU A 50 28.49 11.91 0.91
CA LEU A 50 27.37 11.71 -0.01
C LEU A 50 26.07 11.81 0.79
N ILE A 51 25.08 12.57 0.34
CA ILE A 51 23.74 12.59 0.96
C ILE A 51 22.67 12.16 -0.05
N GLU A 52 21.70 11.35 0.37
CA GLU A 52 20.62 10.90 -0.50
C GLU A 52 19.27 10.85 0.22
N ALA A 53 18.27 11.50 -0.39
CA ALA A 53 16.89 11.50 0.08
C ALA A 53 16.13 10.27 -0.41
N TRP A 54 15.15 9.83 0.35
CA TRP A 54 14.15 8.86 -0.11
C TRP A 54 13.14 9.58 -1.01
N ASP A 55 13.45 9.76 -2.30
CA ASP A 55 12.50 10.26 -3.29
C ASP A 55 12.00 9.13 -4.20
N PHE A 56 10.71 9.20 -4.55
CA PHE A 56 10.15 8.47 -5.67
C PHE A 56 9.88 9.49 -6.78
N VAL A 57 10.87 9.69 -7.65
CA VAL A 57 10.63 10.21 -9.00
C VAL A 57 10.45 9.00 -9.92
N PRO A 58 9.33 8.87 -10.66
CA PRO A 58 9.16 7.79 -11.63
C PRO A 58 10.38 7.69 -12.57
N GLY A 59 11.05 6.53 -12.56
CA GLY A 59 12.27 6.27 -13.36
C GLY A 59 13.60 6.37 -12.62
N THR A 60 13.65 6.74 -11.34
CA THR A 60 14.90 6.70 -10.54
C THR A 60 15.09 5.34 -9.84
N ASN A 61 16.24 4.70 -10.09
CA ASN A 61 16.65 3.45 -9.41
C ASN A 61 17.22 3.74 -8.01
N TRP A 62 16.45 4.40 -7.14
CA TRP A 62 16.92 4.87 -5.83
C TRP A 62 17.43 3.73 -4.94
N ARG A 63 16.79 2.54 -4.97
CA ARG A 63 17.23 1.35 -4.22
C ARG A 63 18.65 0.91 -4.58
N PHE A 64 19.00 1.04 -5.86
CA PHE A 64 20.34 0.70 -6.35
C PHE A 64 21.37 1.72 -5.84
N ARG A 65 21.02 3.01 -5.82
CA ARG A 65 21.90 4.08 -5.35
C ARG A 65 22.13 4.05 -3.84
N MET A 66 21.09 3.77 -3.04
CA MET A 66 21.22 3.59 -1.59
C MET A 66 22.14 2.40 -1.26
N GLY A 67 21.97 1.27 -1.97
CA GLY A 67 22.87 0.13 -1.84
C GLY A 67 24.31 0.46 -2.23
N GLU A 68 24.50 1.21 -3.32
CA GLU A 68 25.82 1.66 -3.78
C GLU A 68 26.48 2.65 -2.79
N GLY A 69 25.72 3.59 -2.23
CA GLY A 69 26.16 4.56 -1.23
C GLY A 69 26.59 3.90 0.07
N ALA A 70 25.76 2.99 0.61
CA ALA A 70 26.09 2.22 1.81
C ALA A 70 27.31 1.31 1.59
N GLN A 71 27.48 0.71 0.41
CA GLN A 71 28.64 -0.13 0.10
C GLN A 71 29.93 0.68 -0.06
N ARG A 72 29.86 1.84 -0.72
CA ARG A 72 31.05 2.63 -1.09
C ARG A 72 31.53 3.63 -0.05
N ALA A 73 30.70 4.00 0.92
CA ALA A 73 31.10 4.89 2.00
C ALA A 73 31.87 4.13 3.10
N GLU A 74 32.79 4.80 3.79
CA GLU A 74 33.41 4.20 4.98
C GLU A 74 32.39 4.04 6.13
N ARG A 75 31.50 5.01 6.31
CA ARG A 75 30.43 5.02 7.33
C ARG A 75 29.11 5.50 6.73
N THR A 76 28.00 5.03 7.28
CA THR A 76 26.65 5.46 6.93
C THR A 76 25.99 6.10 8.15
N ILE A 77 25.43 7.29 7.98
CA ILE A 77 24.71 8.02 9.03
C ILE A 77 23.21 7.94 8.70
N ALA A 78 22.47 7.37 9.65
CA ALA A 78 21.03 7.25 9.58
C ALA A 78 20.38 8.28 10.50
N ILE A 79 19.58 9.19 9.92
CA ILE A 79 18.87 10.21 10.70
C ILE A 79 17.53 9.63 11.14
N LEU A 80 17.48 9.21 12.40
CA LEU A 80 16.33 8.58 13.01
C LEU A 80 15.34 9.65 13.48
N SER A 81 14.33 9.93 12.66
CA SER A 81 13.13 10.66 13.05
C SER A 81 11.95 9.71 13.30
N ALA A 82 10.84 10.24 13.83
CA ALA A 82 9.59 9.48 13.91
C ALA A 82 9.09 8.97 12.54
N ALA A 83 9.49 9.62 11.44
CA ALA A 83 9.22 9.15 10.08
C ALA A 83 10.19 8.05 9.63
N TYR A 84 11.47 8.16 10.02
CA TYR A 84 12.48 7.12 9.77
C TYR A 84 12.13 5.82 10.47
N LEU A 85 11.79 5.88 11.77
CA LEU A 85 11.50 4.70 12.61
C LEU A 85 10.22 3.95 12.18
N LYS A 86 9.38 4.57 11.34
CA LYS A 86 8.13 4.00 10.81
C LYS A 86 8.24 3.63 9.32
N SER A 87 9.42 3.75 8.73
CA SER A 87 9.66 3.52 7.32
C SER A 87 10.30 2.16 7.06
N VAL A 88 9.73 1.42 6.12
CA VAL A 88 10.32 0.19 5.55
C VAL A 88 11.68 0.42 4.88
N TYR A 89 12.00 1.69 4.56
CA TYR A 89 13.28 2.06 3.96
C TYR A 89 14.40 2.24 4.98
N GLY A 90 14.04 2.59 6.24
CA GLY A 90 14.99 2.50 7.35
C GLY A 90 15.46 1.06 7.50
N GLU A 91 14.54 0.09 7.47
CA GLU A 91 14.90 -1.33 7.51
C GLU A 91 15.83 -1.75 6.34
N GLN A 92 15.57 -1.27 5.12
CA GLN A 92 16.42 -1.55 3.96
C GLN A 92 17.81 -0.89 4.04
N GLU A 93 17.92 0.29 4.64
CA GLU A 93 19.23 0.92 4.91
C GLU A 93 20.03 0.11 5.93
N TRP A 94 19.38 -0.39 6.97
CA TRP A 94 20.01 -1.23 7.98
C TRP A 94 20.47 -2.56 7.36
N GLN A 95 19.67 -3.15 6.49
CA GLN A 95 20.05 -4.34 5.71
C GLN A 95 21.19 -4.06 4.73
N ALA A 96 21.20 -2.91 4.04
CA ALA A 96 22.27 -2.52 3.13
C ALA A 96 23.59 -2.28 3.85
N ALA A 97 23.57 -1.61 5.01
CA ALA A 97 24.74 -1.40 5.85
C ALA A 97 25.25 -2.72 6.47
N GLN A 98 24.34 -3.61 6.91
CA GLN A 98 24.70 -4.95 7.40
C GLN A 98 25.29 -5.82 6.29
N ALA A 99 24.76 -5.76 5.07
CA ALA A 99 25.33 -6.46 3.92
C ALA A 99 26.71 -5.89 3.53
N ALA A 100 26.92 -4.58 3.70
CA ALA A 100 28.17 -3.91 3.37
C ALA A 100 29.30 -4.19 4.38
N ASP A 101 28.99 -4.37 5.67
CA ASP A 101 29.97 -4.78 6.69
C ASP A 101 29.31 -5.63 7.80
N PRO A 102 29.13 -6.95 7.57
CA PRO A 102 28.42 -7.82 8.51
C PRO A 102 29.10 -7.94 9.88
N ASN A 103 30.44 -7.85 9.91
CA ASN A 103 31.25 -8.04 11.12
C ASN A 103 31.59 -6.71 11.83
N GLY A 104 31.34 -5.57 11.17
CA GLY A 104 31.58 -4.21 11.66
C GLY A 104 30.34 -3.33 11.69
N PHE A 105 29.13 -3.92 11.61
CA PHE A 105 27.85 -3.21 11.48
C PHE A 105 27.67 -2.00 12.41
N ALA A 106 27.96 -2.14 13.70
CA ALA A 106 27.83 -1.05 14.68
C ALA A 106 28.81 0.12 14.46
N ARG A 107 29.91 -0.13 13.75
CA ARG A 107 30.81 0.92 13.26
C ARG A 107 30.38 1.43 11.90
N LYS A 108 29.75 0.59 11.07
CA LYS A 108 29.32 0.93 9.71
C LYS A 108 28.11 1.86 9.69
N LEU A 109 27.13 1.62 10.56
CA LEU A 109 25.90 2.41 10.66
C LEU A 109 25.88 3.23 11.95
N LEU A 110 25.76 4.55 11.82
CA LEU A 110 25.73 5.51 12.91
C LEU A 110 24.34 6.15 12.99
N PRO A 111 23.46 5.68 13.89
CA PRO A 111 22.15 6.28 14.08
C PRO A 111 22.23 7.59 14.85
N ILE A 112 21.60 8.64 14.33
CA ILE A 112 21.42 9.92 15.02
C ILE A 112 19.91 10.14 15.22
N ARG A 113 19.45 10.14 16.46
CA ARG A 113 18.04 10.40 16.78
C ARG A 113 17.76 11.90 16.81
N VAL A 114 16.77 12.33 16.04
CA VAL A 114 16.37 13.73 15.97
C VAL A 114 15.71 14.17 17.28
N GLU A 115 15.05 13.27 18.00
CA GLU A 115 14.46 13.51 19.33
C GLU A 115 15.48 13.75 20.45
N ASP A 116 16.73 13.32 20.28
CA ASP A 116 17.82 13.62 21.21
C ASP A 116 18.31 15.08 21.05
N CYS A 117 17.71 15.83 20.11
CA CYS A 117 17.98 17.24 19.83
C CYS A 117 16.69 18.07 20.03
N LEU A 118 16.71 19.03 20.98
CA LEU A 118 15.52 19.85 21.32
C LEU A 118 15.08 20.73 20.13
N ARG A 119 13.83 20.57 19.66
CA ARG A 119 13.19 21.42 18.65
C ARG A 119 12.37 22.55 19.31
N PRO A 120 12.60 23.83 19.00
CA PRO A 120 11.54 24.84 19.04
C PRO A 120 10.75 24.75 17.72
N SER A 121 9.45 24.48 17.80
CA SER A 121 8.57 24.39 16.63
C SER A 121 8.33 25.74 15.95
N LEU A 122 8.32 25.77 14.62
CA LEU A 122 7.20 26.22 13.78
C LEU A 122 7.43 25.74 12.33
N LEU A 123 6.33 25.60 11.59
CA LEU A 123 6.14 24.95 10.28
C LEU A 123 7.14 25.24 9.15
N ASP A 124 7.06 24.35 8.15
CA ASP A 124 7.43 24.51 6.73
C ASP A 124 8.89 24.40 6.30
N THR A 125 9.14 23.49 5.34
CA THR A 125 10.07 23.68 4.20
C THR A 125 10.09 22.42 3.30
N VAL A 126 9.63 22.34 2.03
CA VAL A 126 8.91 23.19 1.05
C VAL A 126 8.35 22.24 -0.05
N VAL A 127 7.11 22.45 -0.51
CA VAL A 127 6.44 21.71 -1.63
C VAL A 127 6.22 22.61 -2.88
N SER A 128 6.70 23.86 -2.87
CA SER A 128 6.53 24.83 -3.96
C SER A 128 7.77 25.72 -4.16
N ILE A 129 8.17 26.01 -5.41
CA ILE A 129 9.18 27.05 -5.66
C ILE A 129 8.47 28.39 -5.63
N ASP A 130 8.62 29.11 -4.52
CA ASP A 130 8.02 30.43 -4.34
C ASP A 130 8.80 31.50 -5.12
N LEU A 131 8.07 32.25 -5.94
CA LEU A 131 8.55 33.38 -6.74
C LEU A 131 7.90 34.70 -6.32
N PHE A 132 6.99 34.70 -5.34
CA PHE A 132 6.43 35.94 -4.79
C PHE A 132 7.52 36.73 -4.06
N ASP A 133 7.41 38.06 -4.12
CA ASP A 133 8.39 39.07 -3.68
C ASP A 133 9.74 39.09 -4.42
N ARG A 134 9.90 38.31 -5.51
CA ARG A 134 11.07 38.40 -6.39
C ARG A 134 10.77 39.28 -7.59
N THR A 135 11.75 40.09 -7.98
CA THR A 135 11.63 40.90 -9.18
C THR A 135 11.59 40.00 -10.42
N ALA A 136 10.93 40.46 -11.48
CA ALA A 136 10.86 39.73 -12.74
C ALA A 136 12.25 39.45 -13.37
N ALA A 137 13.30 40.15 -12.92
CA ALA A 137 14.68 39.93 -13.37
C ALA A 137 15.37 38.77 -12.63
N ASP A 138 15.01 38.51 -11.37
CA ASP A 138 15.70 37.54 -10.50
C ASP A 138 15.03 36.15 -10.44
N ALA A 139 13.71 36.12 -10.63
CA ALA A 139 12.91 34.88 -10.61
C ALA A 139 13.36 33.82 -11.65
N PRO A 140 13.71 34.16 -12.90
CA PRO A 140 14.13 33.18 -13.90
C PRO A 140 15.48 32.52 -13.58
N GLN A 141 16.44 33.28 -13.05
CA GLN A 141 17.76 32.78 -12.70
C GLN A 141 17.70 31.83 -11.50
N HIS A 142 16.91 32.19 -10.48
CA HIS A 142 16.68 31.35 -9.30
C HIS A 142 16.02 30.00 -9.65
N LEU A 143 15.07 30.01 -10.60
CA LEU A 143 14.44 28.78 -11.10
C LEU A 143 15.45 27.92 -11.88
N LEU A 144 16.26 28.52 -12.76
CA LEU A 144 17.28 27.83 -13.56
C LEU A 144 18.40 27.24 -12.69
N ASP A 145 18.83 27.93 -11.65
CA ASP A 145 19.86 27.46 -10.73
C ASP A 145 19.37 26.23 -9.93
N GLN A 146 18.11 26.22 -9.48
CA GLN A 146 17.51 25.07 -8.80
C GLN A 146 17.34 23.86 -9.73
N VAL A 147 16.98 24.11 -10.98
CA VAL A 147 16.86 23.06 -12.02
C VAL A 147 18.23 22.51 -12.41
N GLN A 148 19.25 23.37 -12.61
CA GLN A 148 20.62 22.94 -12.93
C GLN A 148 21.31 22.23 -11.75
N SER A 149 21.05 22.63 -10.50
CA SER A 149 21.53 21.92 -9.32
C SER A 149 20.94 20.50 -9.24
N SER A 150 19.66 20.36 -9.57
CA SER A 150 18.97 19.07 -9.64
C SER A 150 19.49 18.18 -10.79
N ILE A 151 19.77 18.76 -11.96
CA ILE A 151 20.29 18.02 -13.13
C ILE A 151 21.79 17.66 -12.98
N SER A 152 22.56 18.43 -12.21
CA SER A 152 23.99 18.18 -11.98
C SER A 152 24.29 17.31 -10.76
N GLY A 153 23.27 16.85 -10.03
CA GLY A 153 23.44 16.07 -8.80
C GLY A 153 24.08 16.86 -7.66
N ARG A 154 24.09 18.20 -7.72
CA ARG A 154 24.52 19.04 -6.61
C ARG A 154 23.32 19.31 -5.72
N ALA A 155 23.38 18.90 -4.45
CA ALA A 155 22.36 19.13 -3.44
C ALA A 155 22.83 20.07 -2.32
N LYS A 156 23.68 21.06 -2.63
CA LYS A 156 24.24 21.99 -1.65
C LYS A 156 23.62 23.39 -1.79
N PRO A 157 22.97 23.94 -0.74
CA PRO A 157 22.70 25.36 -0.64
C PRO A 157 24.03 26.13 -0.50
N THR A 158 24.14 27.30 -1.14
CA THR A 158 25.34 28.16 -1.08
C THR A 158 25.49 28.92 0.25
N THR A 159 24.51 28.82 1.14
CA THR A 159 24.47 29.53 2.42
C THR A 159 24.22 28.53 3.56
N GLN A 160 24.94 28.72 4.66
CA GLN A 160 24.88 27.89 5.85
C GLN A 160 23.46 27.93 6.47
N PRO A 161 22.78 26.79 6.68
CA PRO A 161 21.48 26.77 7.34
C PRO A 161 21.64 27.01 8.85
N THR A 162 20.75 27.82 9.43
CA THR A 162 20.76 28.14 10.87
C THR A 162 19.93 27.09 11.65
N PHE A 163 20.48 26.48 12.71
CA PHE A 163 19.78 25.55 13.63
C PHE A 163 19.99 25.97 15.12
N PRO A 164 19.10 25.58 16.07
CA PRO A 164 18.91 26.22 17.37
C PRO A 164 19.96 25.89 18.45
N ILE A 165 20.01 26.80 19.42
CA ILE A 165 21.07 27.03 20.42
C ILE A 165 21.05 25.99 21.55
N SER A 166 22.23 25.46 21.90
CA SER A 166 22.48 24.65 23.10
C SER A 166 22.29 25.46 24.38
N VAL A 167 21.60 24.92 25.40
CA VAL A 167 21.70 25.42 26.78
C VAL A 167 22.64 24.49 27.58
N PRO A 168 23.57 25.00 28.41
CA PRO A 168 24.45 24.16 29.22
C PRO A 168 23.79 23.63 30.50
N ASP A 169 24.39 22.53 30.96
CA ASP A 169 24.32 21.85 32.26
C ASP A 169 23.16 20.92 32.60
N SER A 170 23.54 19.64 32.57
CA SER A 170 23.00 18.51 33.31
C SER A 170 22.69 18.86 34.76
N ARG A 171 21.41 18.79 35.12
CA ARG A 171 21.00 18.45 36.49
C ARG A 171 20.46 17.03 36.47
N SER A 172 21.03 16.20 37.32
CA SER A 172 20.54 14.88 37.69
C SER A 172 19.06 14.98 38.06
N VAL A 173 18.20 14.45 37.20
CA VAL A 173 16.80 14.20 37.52
C VAL A 173 16.71 12.72 37.85
N ASP A 174 16.34 12.41 39.09
CA ASP A 174 16.05 11.07 39.55
C ASP A 174 15.11 10.34 38.58
N GLU A 175 15.34 9.05 38.37
CA GLU A 175 14.48 8.15 37.59
C GLU A 175 13.03 8.26 38.09
N HIS A 176 12.22 9.06 37.41
CA HIS A 176 10.78 9.00 37.53
C HIS A 176 10.33 7.71 36.83
N ALA A 177 10.03 6.69 37.65
CA ALA A 177 9.41 5.45 37.23
C ALA A 177 8.19 5.74 36.34
N PHE A 178 8.15 5.09 35.17
CA PHE A 178 6.99 5.09 34.29
C PHE A 178 5.73 4.70 35.07
N PRO A 179 4.58 5.38 34.86
CA PRO A 179 3.32 4.88 35.39
C PRO A 179 3.07 3.48 34.83
N SER A 180 2.97 2.51 35.73
CA SER A 180 2.66 1.13 35.36
C SER A 180 1.32 1.12 34.64
N PRO A 181 1.23 0.56 33.42
CA PRO A 181 -0.06 0.40 32.76
C PRO A 181 -0.96 -0.39 33.70
N ALA A 182 -2.15 0.14 34.00
CA ALA A 182 -3.16 -0.59 34.73
C ALA A 182 -3.26 -1.99 34.10
N ARG A 183 -2.92 -3.01 34.89
CA ARG A 183 -2.84 -4.40 34.45
C ARG A 183 -4.25 -4.79 34.03
N ARG A 184 -4.59 -4.60 32.75
CA ARG A 184 -5.73 -5.28 32.13
C ARG A 184 -5.53 -6.75 32.47
N ALA A 185 -6.59 -7.37 32.99
CA ALA A 185 -6.59 -8.80 33.22
C ALA A 185 -6.03 -9.48 31.96
N PRO A 186 -5.15 -10.49 32.08
CA PRO A 186 -4.62 -11.18 30.92
C PRO A 186 -5.80 -11.63 30.07
N VAL A 187 -5.86 -11.08 28.85
CA VAL A 187 -6.76 -11.62 27.82
C VAL A 187 -6.33 -13.07 27.68
N PRO A 188 -7.25 -14.04 27.83
CA PRO A 188 -6.90 -15.44 27.62
C PRO A 188 -6.19 -15.55 26.25
N PRO A 189 -5.16 -16.39 26.13
CA PRO A 189 -4.49 -16.58 24.85
C PRO A 189 -5.56 -16.84 23.79
N PRO A 190 -5.46 -16.21 22.60
CA PRO A 190 -6.40 -16.50 21.53
C PRO A 190 -6.43 -18.01 21.35
N THR A 191 -7.61 -18.61 21.50
CA THR A 191 -7.82 -19.98 21.07
C THR A 191 -7.60 -19.98 19.57
N ASP A 192 -6.48 -20.55 19.11
CA ASP A 192 -6.23 -20.70 17.69
C ASP A 192 -7.39 -21.51 17.08
N PRO A 193 -8.20 -20.92 16.19
CA PRO A 193 -9.18 -21.70 15.47
C PRO A 193 -8.44 -22.72 14.61
N GLY A 194 -8.57 -24.00 14.96
CA GLY A 194 -8.04 -25.08 14.14
C GLY A 194 -8.79 -25.18 12.81
N PRO A 195 -8.15 -25.76 11.78
CA PRO A 195 -8.83 -26.04 10.52
C PRO A 195 -10.03 -26.98 10.75
N LEU A 196 -11.13 -26.73 10.04
CA LEU A 196 -12.35 -27.56 10.13
C LEU A 196 -12.15 -28.95 9.51
N CYS A 197 -11.26 -29.06 8.54
CA CYS A 197 -10.89 -30.29 7.86
C CYS A 197 -9.43 -30.24 7.40
N GLU A 198 -8.93 -31.38 6.93
CA GLU A 198 -7.67 -31.41 6.19
C GLU A 198 -7.77 -30.53 4.93
N PRO A 199 -6.66 -29.91 4.48
CA PRO A 199 -6.65 -29.14 3.25
C PRO A 199 -7.13 -29.99 2.07
N PHE A 200 -8.25 -29.59 1.45
CA PHE A 200 -8.77 -30.29 0.29
C PHE A 200 -8.04 -29.85 -0.98
N THR A 201 -7.75 -30.82 -1.83
CA THR A 201 -6.90 -30.64 -3.02
C THR A 201 -7.72 -30.54 -4.29
N GLY A 202 -7.26 -29.73 -5.25
CA GLY A 202 -7.79 -29.71 -6.61
C GLY A 202 -7.44 -28.44 -7.37
N ASN A 203 -7.20 -27.33 -6.65
CA ASN A 203 -6.49 -26.18 -7.21
C ASN A 203 -5.03 -26.52 -7.51
N VAL A 204 -4.49 -25.98 -8.60
CA VAL A 204 -3.08 -26.10 -8.94
C VAL A 204 -2.36 -24.82 -8.50
N GLY A 205 -1.37 -24.97 -7.63
CA GLY A 205 -0.65 -23.86 -7.01
C GLY A 205 -1.45 -23.16 -5.90
N GLY A 206 -1.04 -21.93 -5.55
CA GLY A 206 -1.70 -21.14 -4.52
C GLY A 206 -3.09 -20.67 -4.95
N VAL A 207 -4.01 -20.54 -3.99
CA VAL A 207 -5.32 -19.90 -4.21
C VAL A 207 -5.15 -18.40 -4.08
N VAL A 208 -5.54 -17.65 -5.10
CA VAL A 208 -5.35 -16.18 -5.13
C VAL A 208 -6.62 -15.42 -4.73
N SER A 209 -7.79 -16.03 -4.89
CA SER A 209 -9.08 -15.45 -4.50
C SER A 209 -10.12 -16.55 -4.27
N LEU A 210 -11.10 -16.27 -3.43
CA LEU A 210 -12.23 -17.15 -3.15
C LEU A 210 -13.48 -16.32 -2.84
N ALA A 211 -14.66 -16.89 -3.06
CA ALA A 211 -15.93 -16.29 -2.69
C ALA A 211 -16.95 -17.39 -2.35
N PHE A 212 -17.80 -17.15 -1.37
CA PHE A 212 -18.97 -18.00 -1.10
C PHE A 212 -20.20 -17.42 -1.82
N ALA A 213 -21.05 -18.30 -2.32
CA ALA A 213 -22.40 -17.91 -2.73
C ALA A 213 -23.26 -17.60 -1.50
N ALA A 214 -24.34 -16.86 -1.71
CA ALA A 214 -25.26 -16.46 -0.63
C ALA A 214 -25.96 -17.66 0.05
N ASP A 215 -26.00 -18.82 -0.60
CA ASP A 215 -26.51 -20.07 -0.04
C ASP A 215 -25.62 -20.65 1.08
N GLY A 216 -24.34 -20.24 1.17
CA GLY A 216 -23.36 -20.80 2.09
C GLY A 216 -22.92 -22.24 1.76
N HIS A 217 -23.37 -22.78 0.64
CA HIS A 217 -23.15 -24.16 0.20
C HIS A 217 -22.26 -24.24 -1.04
N THR A 218 -22.13 -23.15 -1.79
CA THR A 218 -21.25 -23.07 -2.96
C THR A 218 -20.06 -22.17 -2.69
N LEU A 219 -18.85 -22.66 -2.96
CA LEU A 219 -17.59 -21.91 -2.89
C LEU A 219 -16.95 -21.85 -4.28
N ALA A 220 -16.53 -20.66 -4.71
CA ALA A 220 -15.65 -20.50 -5.87
C ALA A 220 -14.21 -20.24 -5.40
N THR A 221 -13.23 -20.88 -6.06
CA THR A 221 -11.81 -20.60 -5.84
C THR A 221 -11.09 -20.31 -7.15
N VAL A 222 -10.15 -19.38 -7.12
CA VAL A 222 -9.25 -19.05 -8.23
C VAL A 222 -7.85 -19.58 -7.91
N GLY A 223 -7.36 -20.53 -8.71
CA GLY A 223 -6.01 -21.07 -8.58
C GLY A 223 -4.95 -20.22 -9.27
N ALA A 224 -3.67 -20.43 -8.91
CA ALA A 224 -2.53 -19.84 -9.61
C ALA A 224 -2.40 -20.31 -11.07
N ASP A 225 -3.05 -21.43 -11.41
CA ASP A 225 -3.27 -21.90 -12.78
C ASP A 225 -4.36 -21.13 -13.54
N TRP A 226 -4.87 -20.06 -12.93
CA TRP A 226 -5.86 -19.15 -13.48
C TRP A 226 -7.25 -19.74 -13.68
N SER A 227 -7.48 -20.95 -13.20
CA SER A 227 -8.77 -21.60 -13.37
C SER A 227 -9.66 -21.37 -12.15
N VAL A 228 -10.96 -21.21 -12.44
CA VAL A 228 -11.99 -21.08 -11.42
C VAL A 228 -12.65 -22.43 -11.21
N ARG A 229 -12.74 -22.85 -9.95
CA ARG A 229 -13.38 -24.10 -9.54
C ARG A 229 -14.55 -23.82 -8.60
N LEU A 230 -15.61 -24.59 -8.74
CA LEU A 230 -16.78 -24.56 -7.87
C LEU A 230 -16.77 -25.78 -6.95
N TRP A 231 -17.09 -25.56 -5.68
CA TRP A 231 -17.06 -26.56 -4.62
C TRP A 231 -18.38 -26.56 -3.87
N ASP A 232 -18.90 -27.75 -3.58
CA ASP A 232 -19.94 -27.98 -2.59
C ASP A 232 -19.29 -28.03 -1.22
N VAL A 233 -19.70 -27.12 -0.36
CA VAL A 233 -19.26 -26.96 1.03
C VAL A 233 -20.43 -27.08 2.01
N THR A 234 -21.54 -27.72 1.58
CA THR A 234 -22.68 -28.04 2.45
C THR A 234 -22.25 -28.79 3.70
N ASP A 235 -21.34 -29.75 3.51
CA ASP A 235 -20.52 -30.28 4.60
C ASP A 235 -19.14 -29.60 4.55
N PRO A 236 -18.86 -28.60 5.41
CA PRO A 236 -17.59 -27.90 5.40
C PRO A 236 -16.41 -28.81 5.81
N THR A 237 -16.68 -30.00 6.36
CA THR A 237 -15.64 -30.98 6.68
C THR A 237 -15.24 -31.84 5.49
N ARG A 238 -16.04 -31.82 4.41
CA ARG A 238 -15.84 -32.62 3.20
C ARG A 238 -16.18 -31.83 1.93
N PRO A 239 -15.39 -30.80 1.57
CA PRO A 239 -15.63 -30.05 0.34
C PRO A 239 -15.46 -30.94 -0.90
N GLU A 240 -16.44 -30.90 -1.81
CA GLU A 240 -16.42 -31.68 -3.06
C GLU A 240 -16.45 -30.75 -4.28
N GLN A 241 -15.60 -31.01 -5.28
CA GLN A 241 -15.61 -30.22 -6.50
C GLN A 241 -16.86 -30.54 -7.33
N ILE A 242 -17.67 -29.52 -7.66
CA ILE A 242 -18.97 -29.69 -8.33
C ILE A 242 -18.79 -29.95 -9.84
N SER A 243 -17.95 -29.14 -10.49
CA SER A 243 -17.80 -29.13 -11.94
C SER A 243 -16.34 -29.15 -12.37
N ARG A 244 -16.10 -29.41 -13.67
CA ARG A 244 -14.80 -29.09 -14.27
C ARG A 244 -14.49 -27.59 -14.10
N PRO A 245 -13.20 -27.20 -14.07
CA PRO A 245 -12.85 -25.78 -13.99
C PRO A 245 -13.47 -25.00 -15.15
N LEU A 246 -13.91 -23.77 -14.87
CA LEU A 246 -14.54 -22.90 -15.86
C LEU A 246 -13.59 -22.68 -17.04
N THR A 247 -14.09 -22.82 -18.27
CA THR A 247 -13.31 -22.72 -19.51
C THR A 247 -13.73 -21.49 -20.32
N GLY A 248 -12.79 -20.75 -20.91
CA GLY A 248 -13.06 -19.50 -21.66
C GLY A 248 -12.27 -18.29 -21.16
N GLN A 249 -11.51 -18.46 -20.08
CA GLN A 249 -10.57 -17.48 -19.57
C GLN A 249 -9.29 -17.51 -20.40
N THR A 250 -8.88 -16.35 -20.93
CA THR A 250 -7.73 -16.21 -21.85
C THR A 250 -6.48 -15.64 -21.18
N GLY A 251 -6.58 -15.26 -19.90
CA GLY A 251 -5.45 -14.85 -19.07
C GLY A 251 -5.81 -14.92 -17.59
N GLY A 252 -4.83 -14.59 -16.74
CA GLY A 252 -4.88 -14.92 -15.32
C GLY A 252 -6.02 -14.28 -14.55
N VAL A 253 -6.98 -15.09 -14.13
CA VAL A 253 -8.02 -14.66 -13.20
C VAL A 253 -7.42 -14.42 -11.83
N VAL A 254 -7.83 -13.32 -11.22
CA VAL A 254 -7.27 -12.86 -9.94
C VAL A 254 -8.34 -12.56 -8.90
N SER A 255 -9.62 -12.43 -9.31
CA SER A 255 -10.73 -12.21 -8.39
C SER A 255 -12.04 -12.77 -8.93
N VAL A 256 -12.89 -13.21 -8.00
CA VAL A 256 -14.20 -13.81 -8.26
C VAL A 256 -15.22 -13.25 -7.26
N ALA A 257 -16.46 -13.07 -7.70
CA ALA A 257 -17.57 -12.69 -6.83
C ALA A 257 -18.88 -13.35 -7.28
N PHE A 258 -19.77 -13.64 -6.34
CA PHE A 258 -21.14 -14.08 -6.61
C PHE A 258 -22.10 -12.90 -6.54
N ALA A 259 -23.10 -12.89 -7.42
CA ALA A 259 -24.27 -12.04 -7.25
C ALA A 259 -25.12 -12.51 -6.06
N ALA A 260 -25.86 -11.59 -5.45
CA ALA A 260 -26.71 -11.88 -4.29
C ALA A 260 -27.79 -12.94 -4.56
N ASN A 261 -28.20 -13.11 -5.83
CA ASN A 261 -29.14 -14.15 -6.24
C ASN A 261 -28.53 -15.58 -6.30
N GLY A 262 -27.21 -15.71 -6.18
CA GLY A 262 -26.50 -16.99 -6.26
C GLY A 262 -26.42 -17.62 -7.66
N HIS A 263 -27.02 -17.00 -8.68
CA HIS A 263 -27.11 -17.55 -10.03
C HIS A 263 -26.07 -17.00 -10.99
N ILE A 264 -25.39 -15.91 -10.62
CA ILE A 264 -24.38 -15.26 -11.47
C ILE A 264 -23.05 -15.21 -10.72
N LEU A 265 -21.99 -15.62 -11.42
CA LEU A 265 -20.61 -15.45 -10.99
C LEU A 265 -19.92 -14.44 -11.89
N ALA A 266 -19.15 -13.51 -11.33
CA ALA A 266 -18.23 -12.66 -12.09
C ALA A 266 -16.78 -13.07 -11.83
N THR A 267 -15.98 -13.08 -12.89
CA THR A 267 -14.53 -13.34 -12.83
C THR A 267 -13.77 -12.24 -13.54
N VAL A 268 -12.68 -11.76 -12.95
CA VAL A 268 -11.83 -10.70 -13.52
C VAL A 268 -10.36 -11.11 -13.52
N GLY A 269 -9.60 -10.59 -14.49
CA GLY A 269 -8.23 -11.05 -14.73
C GLY A 269 -7.26 -10.01 -15.28
N VAL A 270 -5.99 -10.43 -15.35
CA VAL A 270 -4.89 -9.67 -15.95
C VAL A 270 -5.01 -9.53 -17.47
N ASP A 271 -5.96 -10.23 -18.09
CA ASP A 271 -6.35 -10.06 -19.50
C ASP A 271 -7.30 -8.88 -19.73
N TRP A 272 -7.58 -8.10 -18.68
CA TRP A 272 -8.37 -6.86 -18.69
C TRP A 272 -9.87 -7.08 -18.89
N LEU A 273 -10.30 -8.34 -18.88
CA LEU A 273 -11.67 -8.75 -19.15
C LEU A 273 -12.43 -9.04 -17.87
N VAL A 274 -13.73 -8.76 -17.92
CA VAL A 274 -14.72 -9.21 -16.94
C VAL A 274 -15.59 -10.25 -17.62
N ARG A 275 -15.83 -11.38 -16.98
CA ARG A 275 -16.71 -12.44 -17.52
C ARG A 275 -17.81 -12.74 -16.52
N LEU A 276 -19.01 -12.92 -17.03
CA LEU A 276 -20.17 -13.38 -16.27
C LEU A 276 -20.45 -14.84 -16.61
N TRP A 277 -20.88 -15.60 -15.60
CA TRP A 277 -21.20 -17.01 -15.73
C TRP A 277 -22.56 -17.27 -15.09
N ASP A 278 -23.40 -18.02 -15.80
CA ASP A 278 -24.61 -18.62 -15.24
C ASP A 278 -24.18 -19.85 -14.46
N ILE A 279 -24.51 -19.86 -13.18
CA ILE A 279 -24.22 -20.92 -12.22
C ILE A 279 -25.51 -21.38 -11.54
N THR A 280 -26.67 -21.13 -12.16
CA THR A 280 -27.96 -21.65 -11.69
C THR A 280 -27.92 -23.17 -11.50
N ASP A 281 -27.21 -23.86 -12.39
CA ASP A 281 -26.72 -25.21 -12.19
C ASP A 281 -25.18 -25.17 -12.02
N PRO A 282 -24.64 -25.22 -10.79
CA PRO A 282 -23.21 -25.14 -10.57
C PRO A 282 -22.45 -26.37 -11.12
N ALA A 283 -23.13 -27.46 -11.49
CA ALA A 283 -22.52 -28.58 -12.19
C ALA A 283 -22.29 -28.30 -13.69
N ARG A 284 -22.94 -27.28 -14.24
CA ARG A 284 -22.88 -26.87 -15.65
C ARG A 284 -22.77 -25.35 -15.79
N PRO A 285 -21.67 -24.75 -15.30
CA PRO A 285 -21.48 -23.32 -15.44
C PRO A 285 -21.33 -22.94 -16.93
N GLU A 286 -22.06 -21.93 -17.36
CA GLU A 286 -22.03 -21.43 -18.74
C GLU A 286 -21.63 -19.96 -18.76
N GLN A 287 -20.73 -19.58 -19.67
CA GLN A 287 -20.38 -18.17 -19.82
C GLN A 287 -21.57 -17.41 -20.44
N ILE A 288 -21.96 -16.30 -19.82
CA ILE A 288 -23.03 -15.43 -20.29
C ILE A 288 -22.43 -14.39 -21.25
N GLY A 289 -22.92 -14.38 -22.48
CA GLY A 289 -22.59 -13.35 -23.47
C GLY A 289 -21.09 -13.20 -23.77
N HIS A 290 -20.72 -12.03 -24.27
CA HIS A 290 -19.31 -11.67 -24.52
C HIS A 290 -18.67 -11.09 -23.26
N PRO A 291 -17.35 -11.27 -23.05
CA PRO A 291 -16.64 -10.60 -21.96
C PRO A 291 -16.83 -9.09 -22.02
N LEU A 292 -17.01 -8.45 -20.86
CA LEU A 292 -17.14 -7.00 -20.78
C LEU A 292 -15.74 -6.39 -20.98
N THR A 293 -15.66 -5.38 -21.84
CA THR A 293 -14.43 -4.72 -22.25
C THR A 293 -14.47 -3.24 -21.90
N GLY A 294 -13.30 -2.65 -21.62
CA GLY A 294 -13.19 -1.21 -21.37
C GLY A 294 -12.05 -0.84 -20.43
N HIS A 295 -11.62 -1.77 -19.56
CA HIS A 295 -10.40 -1.56 -18.78
C HIS A 295 -9.16 -1.56 -19.69
N ALA A 296 -8.22 -0.68 -19.40
CA ALA A 296 -6.96 -0.53 -20.14
C ALA A 296 -5.76 -1.15 -19.40
N GLY A 297 -6.04 -1.98 -18.39
CA GLY A 297 -5.08 -2.67 -17.54
C GLY A 297 -5.75 -3.81 -16.77
N GLY A 298 -4.94 -4.59 -16.05
CA GLY A 298 -5.42 -5.74 -15.27
C GLY A 298 -6.57 -5.37 -14.35
N VAL A 299 -7.69 -6.11 -14.47
CA VAL A 299 -8.83 -5.96 -13.56
C VAL A 299 -8.60 -6.89 -12.38
N VAL A 300 -8.51 -6.31 -11.19
CA VAL A 300 -7.97 -7.00 -10.01
C VAL A 300 -9.01 -7.29 -8.93
N SER A 301 -10.14 -6.60 -8.96
CA SER A 301 -11.23 -6.83 -8.01
C SER A 301 -12.59 -6.53 -8.63
N VAL A 302 -13.58 -7.28 -8.18
CA VAL A 302 -14.97 -7.24 -8.66
C VAL A 302 -15.91 -7.40 -7.46
N ALA A 303 -17.02 -6.65 -7.47
CA ALA A 303 -18.06 -6.76 -6.46
C ALA A 303 -19.44 -6.55 -7.08
N PHE A 304 -20.44 -7.27 -6.59
CA PHE A 304 -21.85 -7.04 -6.92
C PHE A 304 -22.49 -6.14 -5.86
N ALA A 305 -23.38 -5.26 -6.29
CA ALA A 305 -24.30 -4.59 -5.40
C ALA A 305 -25.37 -5.58 -4.90
N ALA A 306 -25.91 -5.32 -3.71
CA ALA A 306 -26.99 -6.13 -3.13
C ALA A 306 -28.27 -6.16 -3.98
N ASN A 307 -28.45 -5.17 -4.87
CA ASN A 307 -29.56 -5.10 -5.81
C ASN A 307 -29.51 -6.20 -6.90
N GLY A 308 -28.38 -6.90 -7.07
CA GLY A 308 -28.20 -7.95 -8.09
C GLY A 308 -28.08 -7.47 -9.54
N HIS A 309 -28.17 -6.16 -9.78
CA HIS A 309 -28.22 -5.55 -11.11
C HIS A 309 -27.05 -4.62 -11.40
N THR A 310 -26.20 -4.33 -10.40
CA THR A 310 -25.02 -3.49 -10.56
C THR A 310 -23.74 -4.26 -10.21
N LEU A 311 -22.76 -4.21 -11.11
CA LEU A 311 -21.42 -4.76 -10.90
C LEU A 311 -20.39 -3.61 -10.87
N ALA A 312 -19.47 -3.64 -9.92
CA ALA A 312 -18.32 -2.74 -9.90
C ALA A 312 -17.03 -3.51 -10.19
N THR A 313 -16.16 -2.94 -11.03
CA THR A 313 -14.85 -3.50 -11.36
C THR A 313 -13.76 -2.43 -11.26
N VAL A 314 -12.60 -2.85 -10.77
CA VAL A 314 -11.45 -1.97 -10.54
C VAL A 314 -10.15 -2.60 -11.03
N GLY A 315 -9.21 -1.76 -11.46
CA GLY A 315 -7.99 -2.24 -12.11
C GLY A 315 -6.77 -1.33 -11.99
N TYR A 316 -5.66 -1.81 -12.58
CA TYR A 316 -4.40 -1.08 -12.69
C TYR A 316 -4.45 0.10 -13.67
N ASP A 317 -5.56 0.30 -14.37
CA ASP A 317 -5.84 1.50 -15.16
C ASP A 317 -6.37 2.68 -14.33
N TRP A 318 -6.45 2.50 -13.00
CA TRP A 318 -6.84 3.50 -11.99
C TRP A 318 -8.32 3.86 -12.02
N MET A 319 -9.08 3.13 -12.83
CA MET A 319 -10.49 3.37 -13.07
C MET A 319 -11.36 2.44 -12.23
N VAL A 320 -12.49 2.98 -11.80
CA VAL A 320 -13.59 2.23 -11.22
C VAL A 320 -14.74 2.28 -12.23
N ARG A 321 -15.20 1.11 -12.68
CA ARG A 321 -16.29 0.99 -13.65
C ARG A 321 -17.51 0.36 -13.00
N LEU A 322 -18.69 0.87 -13.37
CA LEU A 322 -19.98 0.29 -13.04
C LEU A 322 -20.61 -0.29 -14.30
N TRP A 323 -21.22 -1.45 -14.14
CA TRP A 323 -21.94 -2.16 -15.19
C TRP A 323 -23.37 -2.43 -14.72
N ASP A 324 -24.32 -2.10 -15.58
CA ASP A 324 -25.69 -2.58 -15.47
C ASP A 324 -25.73 -3.99 -16.04
N ILE A 325 -26.14 -4.93 -15.19
CA ILE A 325 -26.28 -6.35 -15.50
C ILE A 325 -27.72 -6.81 -15.30
N THR A 326 -28.70 -5.89 -15.38
CA THR A 326 -30.14 -6.21 -15.34
C THR A 326 -30.51 -7.25 -16.39
N ASP A 327 -29.91 -7.15 -17.58
CA ASP A 327 -29.81 -8.23 -18.55
C ASP A 327 -28.36 -8.75 -18.59
N PRO A 328 -28.04 -9.85 -17.88
CA PRO A 328 -26.68 -10.40 -17.85
C PRO A 328 -26.15 -10.80 -19.23
N ALA A 329 -27.03 -11.07 -20.21
CA ALA A 329 -26.65 -11.40 -21.58
C ALA A 329 -26.24 -10.16 -22.40
N ARG A 330 -26.62 -8.97 -21.93
CA ARG A 330 -26.30 -7.68 -22.55
C ARG A 330 -25.89 -6.66 -21.48
N PRO A 331 -24.76 -6.91 -20.78
CA PRO A 331 -24.29 -5.99 -19.77
C PRO A 331 -23.90 -4.67 -20.43
N GLU A 332 -24.37 -3.56 -19.87
CA GLU A 332 -24.07 -2.22 -20.37
C GLU A 332 -23.22 -1.49 -19.35
N GLN A 333 -22.20 -0.77 -19.82
CA GLN A 333 -21.51 0.14 -18.92
C GLN A 333 -22.42 1.34 -18.67
N THR A 334 -22.81 1.57 -17.42
CA THR A 334 -23.87 2.53 -17.04
C THR A 334 -23.49 4.01 -17.28
N CYS A 335 -22.24 4.24 -17.72
CA CYS A 335 -21.61 5.52 -18.07
C CYS A 335 -21.27 6.43 -16.87
N GLN A 336 -20.23 7.25 -17.07
CA GLN A 336 -19.27 7.80 -16.09
C GLN A 336 -18.32 6.77 -15.46
N ILE A 337 -17.03 6.94 -15.77
CA ILE A 337 -15.95 6.26 -15.05
C ILE A 337 -15.71 7.04 -13.77
N LEU A 338 -15.70 6.32 -12.64
CA LEU A 338 -15.38 6.91 -11.35
C LEU A 338 -13.87 7.20 -11.31
N THR A 339 -13.52 8.48 -11.37
CA THR A 339 -12.14 8.97 -11.44
C THR A 339 -11.75 9.69 -10.15
N GLY A 340 -10.48 9.60 -9.77
CA GLY A 340 -9.94 10.29 -8.59
C GLY A 340 -8.76 9.59 -7.95
N HIS A 341 -8.69 8.26 -8.06
CA HIS A 341 -7.50 7.53 -7.66
C HIS A 341 -6.29 7.94 -8.51
N ARG A 342 -5.12 8.05 -7.87
CA ARG A 342 -3.84 8.45 -8.50
C ARG A 342 -2.89 7.27 -8.70
N GLY A 343 -3.43 6.05 -8.63
CA GLY A 343 -2.73 4.79 -8.79
C GLY A 343 -3.73 3.65 -8.98
N GLY A 344 -3.22 2.43 -9.21
CA GLY A 344 -4.05 1.24 -9.41
C GLY A 344 -5.06 1.07 -8.29
N VAL A 345 -6.32 0.80 -8.66
CA VAL A 345 -7.37 0.52 -7.69
C VAL A 345 -7.42 -1.00 -7.50
N VAL A 346 -7.22 -1.45 -6.27
CA VAL A 346 -6.88 -2.85 -5.97
C VAL A 346 -8.01 -3.64 -5.31
N SER A 347 -8.95 -2.96 -4.65
CA SER A 347 -10.12 -3.61 -4.08
C SER A 347 -11.34 -2.70 -4.10
N VAL A 348 -12.51 -3.31 -4.23
CA VAL A 348 -13.82 -2.66 -4.26
C VAL A 348 -14.82 -3.43 -3.40
N ALA A 349 -15.69 -2.71 -2.70
CA ALA A 349 -16.77 -3.31 -1.92
C ALA A 349 -18.01 -2.42 -1.93
N PHE A 350 -19.20 -3.02 -2.06
CA PHE A 350 -20.47 -2.33 -1.84
C PHE A 350 -20.86 -2.38 -0.37
N ALA A 351 -21.51 -1.31 0.11
CA ALA A 351 -22.25 -1.37 1.36
C ALA A 351 -23.57 -2.13 1.16
N ALA A 352 -24.15 -2.61 2.25
CA ALA A 352 -25.42 -3.34 2.24
C ALA A 352 -26.61 -2.50 1.71
N ASP A 353 -26.48 -1.17 1.68
CA ASP A 353 -27.49 -0.28 1.11
C ASP A 353 -27.58 -0.35 -0.43
N GLY A 354 -26.59 -0.93 -1.11
CA GLY A 354 -26.50 -0.99 -2.57
C GLY A 354 -26.27 0.37 -3.27
N HIS A 355 -26.08 1.44 -2.50
CA HIS A 355 -25.95 2.83 -2.96
C HIS A 355 -24.59 3.44 -2.63
N THR A 356 -23.78 2.77 -1.81
CA THR A 356 -22.44 3.21 -1.44
C THR A 356 -21.40 2.21 -1.90
N LEU A 357 -20.38 2.71 -2.59
CA LEU A 357 -19.20 1.93 -3.00
C LEU A 357 -17.97 2.43 -2.24
N ALA A 358 -17.13 1.53 -1.76
CA ALA A 358 -15.80 1.85 -1.25
C ALA A 358 -14.72 1.26 -2.17
N THR A 359 -13.68 2.04 -2.46
CA THR A 359 -12.54 1.60 -3.26
C THR A 359 -11.23 1.96 -2.60
N VAL A 360 -10.22 1.12 -2.77
CA VAL A 360 -8.87 1.34 -2.24
C VAL A 360 -7.82 1.15 -3.33
N GLY A 361 -6.71 1.89 -3.24
CA GLY A 361 -5.70 1.89 -4.29
C GLY A 361 -4.25 2.08 -3.83
N CYS A 362 -3.35 1.94 -4.80
CA CYS A 362 -1.91 2.16 -4.67
C CYS A 362 -1.53 3.60 -4.31
N ASP A 363 -2.47 4.53 -4.40
CA ASP A 363 -2.30 5.91 -3.93
C ASP A 363 -2.46 6.05 -2.41
N GLY A 364 -2.69 4.95 -1.69
CA GLY A 364 -2.83 4.93 -0.23
C GLY A 364 -4.10 5.63 0.25
N THR A 365 -5.14 5.67 -0.60
CA THR A 365 -6.43 6.28 -0.25
C THR A 365 -7.55 5.26 -0.28
N VAL A 366 -8.57 5.52 0.55
CA VAL A 366 -9.89 4.89 0.43
C VAL A 366 -10.87 5.96 -0.01
N ARG A 367 -11.68 5.66 -1.02
CA ARG A 367 -12.69 6.57 -1.54
C ARG A 367 -14.06 5.95 -1.37
N LEU A 368 -15.02 6.78 -0.98
CA LEU A 368 -16.43 6.43 -0.97
C LEU A 368 -17.11 7.08 -2.17
N TRP A 369 -18.06 6.37 -2.77
CA TRP A 369 -18.80 6.82 -3.94
C TRP A 369 -20.29 6.62 -3.72
N ASP A 370 -21.07 7.61 -4.12
CA ASP A 370 -22.52 7.52 -4.25
C ASP A 370 -22.80 6.90 -5.61
N VAL A 371 -23.49 5.77 -5.58
CA VAL A 371 -23.93 5.00 -6.74
C VAL A 371 -25.44 4.75 -6.69
N THR A 372 -26.18 5.60 -5.99
CA THR A 372 -27.65 5.57 -5.92
C THR A 372 -28.27 5.63 -7.32
N ASP A 373 -27.72 6.50 -8.17
CA ASP A 373 -27.91 6.49 -9.63
C ASP A 373 -26.61 6.00 -10.28
N PRO A 374 -26.51 4.71 -10.66
CA PRO A 374 -25.31 4.17 -11.29
C PRO A 374 -24.93 4.84 -12.61
N ALA A 375 -25.84 5.61 -13.25
CA ALA A 375 -25.55 6.40 -14.44
C ALA A 375 -24.92 7.76 -14.12
N ARG A 376 -24.93 8.18 -12.85
CA ARG A 376 -24.36 9.45 -12.36
C ARG A 376 -23.63 9.26 -11.03
N PRO A 377 -22.65 8.35 -10.97
CA PRO A 377 -21.94 8.09 -9.73
C PRO A 377 -21.03 9.28 -9.36
N GLY A 378 -20.83 9.52 -8.07
CA GLY A 378 -20.05 10.67 -7.60
C GLY A 378 -19.25 10.38 -6.33
N PRO A 379 -18.10 11.03 -6.11
CA PRO A 379 -17.33 10.87 -4.88
C PRO A 379 -18.11 11.44 -3.68
N ILE A 380 -18.04 10.74 -2.55
CA ILE A 380 -18.58 11.21 -1.28
C ILE A 380 -17.44 11.68 -0.39
N GLY A 381 -17.47 12.97 -0.03
CA GLY A 381 -16.50 13.56 0.88
C GLY A 381 -15.05 13.52 0.37
N GLU A 382 -14.12 13.74 1.29
CA GLU A 382 -12.68 13.62 1.02
C GLU A 382 -12.21 12.16 1.15
N PRO A 383 -11.17 11.73 0.41
CA PRO A 383 -10.60 10.41 0.56
C PRO A 383 -10.09 10.16 1.99
N LEU A 384 -10.28 8.95 2.50
CA LEU A 384 -9.67 8.52 3.75
C LEU A 384 -8.19 8.28 3.52
N THR A 385 -7.38 8.97 4.31
CA THR A 385 -5.92 9.01 4.21
C THR A 385 -5.29 8.56 5.53
N GLY A 386 -3.96 8.50 5.58
CA GLY A 386 -3.22 8.02 6.76
C GLY A 386 -2.71 6.58 6.65
N TYR A 387 -2.79 5.98 5.46
CA TYR A 387 -2.10 4.73 5.10
C TYR A 387 -0.66 5.03 4.74
N VAL A 388 0.24 4.10 5.08
CA VAL A 388 1.62 4.13 4.59
C VAL A 388 1.75 3.09 3.47
N GLY A 389 1.77 3.57 2.23
CA GLY A 389 1.78 2.71 1.04
C GLY A 389 0.37 2.33 0.58
N THR A 390 0.27 1.21 -0.14
CA THR A 390 -0.98 0.77 -0.78
C THR A 390 -2.01 0.34 0.25
N ALA A 391 -3.24 0.85 0.11
CA ALA A 391 -4.42 0.26 0.74
C ALA A 391 -4.85 -0.94 -0.11
N MET A 392 -4.84 -2.14 0.48
CA MET A 392 -4.90 -3.42 -0.23
C MET A 392 -6.31 -4.01 -0.32
N SER A 393 -7.12 -3.86 0.73
CA SER A 393 -8.46 -4.44 0.76
C SER A 393 -9.40 -3.61 1.62
N VAL A 394 -10.70 -3.71 1.31
CA VAL A 394 -11.78 -2.97 1.95
C VAL A 394 -13.02 -3.86 2.07
N ALA A 395 -13.71 -3.77 3.20
CA ALA A 395 -14.95 -4.49 3.45
C ALA A 395 -15.90 -3.66 4.32
N PHE A 396 -17.19 -3.65 3.97
CA PHE A 396 -18.24 -3.17 4.85
C PHE A 396 -18.69 -4.27 5.81
N ALA A 397 -19.01 -3.89 7.05
CA ALA A 397 -19.77 -4.77 7.93
C ALA A 397 -21.25 -4.80 7.52
N ALA A 398 -21.97 -5.81 7.99
CA ALA A 398 -23.39 -6.00 7.70
C ALA A 398 -24.29 -4.86 8.23
N ASP A 399 -23.80 -4.06 9.18
CA ASP A 399 -24.49 -2.85 9.67
C ASP A 399 -24.54 -1.71 8.61
N GLY A 400 -23.73 -1.79 7.54
CA GLY A 400 -23.63 -0.78 6.49
C GLY A 400 -23.00 0.55 6.94
N HIS A 401 -22.50 0.63 8.17
CA HIS A 401 -21.96 1.86 8.78
C HIS A 401 -20.55 1.67 9.33
N THR A 402 -20.06 0.44 9.42
CA THR A 402 -18.67 0.12 9.75
C THR A 402 -17.91 -0.30 8.50
N LEU A 403 -16.77 0.35 8.25
CA LEU A 403 -15.86 0.02 7.14
C LEU A 403 -14.51 -0.46 7.70
N ALA A 404 -14.03 -1.62 7.27
CA ALA A 404 -12.69 -2.10 7.54
C ALA A 404 -11.79 -1.95 6.32
N THR A 405 -10.55 -1.59 6.58
CA THR A 405 -9.56 -1.26 5.54
C THR A 405 -8.19 -1.73 6.00
N VAL A 406 -7.40 -2.28 5.07
CA VAL A 406 -6.11 -2.89 5.36
C VAL A 406 -5.09 -2.51 4.27
N GLY A 407 -3.79 -2.61 4.57
CA GLY A 407 -2.76 -2.22 3.61
C GLY A 407 -1.36 -2.71 3.93
N CYS A 408 -0.40 -2.22 3.14
CA CYS A 408 1.03 -2.56 3.27
C CYS A 408 1.65 -2.12 4.61
N ASP A 409 1.00 -1.21 5.33
CA ASP A 409 1.42 -0.74 6.65
C ASP A 409 1.06 -1.68 7.80
N ARG A 410 0.52 -2.86 7.48
CA ARG A 410 0.25 -3.96 8.42
C ARG A 410 -0.84 -3.63 9.44
N MET A 411 -1.54 -2.52 9.25
CA MET A 411 -2.59 -2.05 10.15
C MET A 411 -3.97 -2.37 9.57
N VAL A 412 -4.89 -2.71 10.48
CA VAL A 412 -6.31 -2.80 10.18
C VAL A 412 -6.98 -1.56 10.74
N ARG A 413 -7.65 -0.79 9.88
CA ARG A 413 -8.35 0.44 10.27
C ARG A 413 -9.85 0.24 10.15
N LEU A 414 -10.56 0.69 11.17
CA LEU A 414 -12.01 0.69 11.25
C LEU A 414 -12.52 2.12 11.16
N TRP A 415 -13.59 2.31 10.41
CA TRP A 415 -14.20 3.61 10.19
C TRP A 415 -15.70 3.54 10.41
N ASP A 416 -16.22 4.52 11.14
CA ASP A 416 -17.64 4.85 11.18
C ASP A 416 -17.93 5.71 9.95
N VAL A 417 -18.75 5.17 9.06
CA VAL A 417 -19.22 5.77 7.81
C VAL A 417 -20.74 5.97 7.83
N ALA A 418 -21.38 6.02 9.01
CA ALA A 418 -22.79 6.36 9.13
C ALA A 418 -23.09 7.71 8.45
N ASP A 419 -22.23 8.70 8.70
CA ASP A 419 -22.09 9.91 7.87
C ASP A 419 -20.96 9.71 6.86
N ARG A 420 -21.34 9.30 5.64
CA ARG A 420 -20.40 9.03 4.54
C ARG A 420 -19.59 10.25 4.12
N THR A 421 -20.08 11.46 4.40
CA THR A 421 -19.38 12.71 4.07
C THR A 421 -18.30 13.05 5.08
N ARG A 422 -18.36 12.47 6.29
CA ARG A 422 -17.40 12.69 7.37
C ARG A 422 -17.06 11.41 8.12
N PRO A 423 -16.41 10.43 7.46
CA PRO A 423 -16.04 9.20 8.13
C PRO A 423 -15.11 9.45 9.31
N ARG A 424 -15.24 8.65 10.37
CA ARG A 424 -14.45 8.78 11.59
C ARG A 424 -13.74 7.49 11.92
N PRO A 425 -12.47 7.51 12.36
CA PRO A 425 -11.80 6.31 12.80
C PRO A 425 -12.49 5.76 14.07
N ILE A 426 -12.74 4.44 14.10
CA ILE A 426 -13.22 3.73 15.28
C ILE A 426 -12.01 3.23 16.06
N GLY A 427 -11.68 3.92 17.15
CA GLY A 427 -10.56 3.55 18.00
C GLY A 427 -9.19 3.71 17.32
N GLN A 428 -8.19 3.00 17.86
CA GLN A 428 -6.85 2.92 17.26
C GLN A 428 -6.79 1.80 16.22
N PRO A 429 -5.92 1.90 15.20
CA PRO A 429 -5.71 0.81 14.26
C PRO A 429 -5.35 -0.48 14.99
N LEU A 430 -5.91 -1.62 14.54
CA LEU A 430 -5.58 -2.92 15.09
C LEU A 430 -4.20 -3.32 14.57
N THR A 431 -3.34 -3.73 15.50
CA THR A 431 -1.95 -4.10 15.24
C THR A 431 -1.71 -5.55 15.63
N GLY A 432 -0.73 -6.18 15.00
CA GLY A 432 -0.33 -7.55 15.31
C GLY A 432 0.14 -8.32 14.08
N HIS A 433 -0.32 -7.96 12.89
CA HIS A 433 0.21 -8.52 11.64
C HIS A 433 1.69 -8.19 11.48
N THR A 434 2.46 -9.17 11.01
CA THR A 434 3.92 -8.99 10.86
C THR A 434 4.30 -8.56 9.45
N GLU A 435 3.42 -8.80 8.49
CA GLU A 435 3.55 -8.44 7.08
C GLU A 435 2.34 -7.63 6.56
N ALA A 436 2.39 -7.23 5.29
CA ALA A 436 1.31 -6.52 4.61
C ALA A 436 -0.02 -7.28 4.72
N VAL A 437 -1.07 -6.59 5.18
CA VAL A 437 -2.40 -7.19 5.29
C VAL A 437 -3.10 -7.10 3.94
N MET A 438 -3.38 -8.27 3.37
CA MET A 438 -3.78 -8.43 1.98
C MET A 438 -5.28 -8.50 1.80
N SER A 439 -6.01 -8.99 2.81
CA SER A 439 -7.44 -9.23 2.73
C SER A 439 -8.13 -8.95 4.07
N VAL A 440 -9.38 -8.48 3.97
CA VAL A 440 -10.25 -8.23 5.12
C VAL A 440 -11.68 -8.67 4.79
N ALA A 441 -12.35 -9.32 5.73
CA ALA A 441 -13.75 -9.73 5.59
C ALA A 441 -14.47 -9.72 6.95
N PHE A 442 -15.73 -9.30 6.95
CA PHE A 442 -16.61 -9.43 8.11
C PHE A 442 -17.42 -10.73 8.05
N THR A 443 -17.74 -11.28 9.22
CA THR A 443 -18.81 -12.27 9.33
C THR A 443 -20.16 -11.64 9.02
N ALA A 444 -21.13 -12.43 8.56
CA ALA A 444 -22.47 -11.94 8.20
C ALA A 444 -23.21 -11.24 9.36
N ASN A 445 -22.89 -11.59 10.61
CA ASN A 445 -23.43 -10.93 11.80
C ASN A 445 -22.64 -9.67 12.23
N GLY A 446 -21.55 -9.32 11.55
CA GLY A 446 -20.68 -8.19 11.85
C GLY A 446 -19.83 -8.33 13.12
N HIS A 447 -19.97 -9.40 13.89
CA HIS A 447 -19.33 -9.53 15.21
C HIS A 447 -17.86 -9.94 15.13
N THR A 448 -17.40 -10.47 14.00
CA THR A 448 -16.01 -10.88 13.80
C THR A 448 -15.47 -10.33 12.50
N LEU A 449 -14.26 -9.78 12.57
CA LEU A 449 -13.45 -9.38 11.44
C LEU A 449 -12.35 -10.42 11.24
N ALA A 450 -12.17 -10.92 10.03
CA ALA A 450 -11.04 -11.75 9.64
C ALA A 450 -10.08 -10.93 8.78
N THR A 451 -8.78 -11.04 9.06
CA THR A 451 -7.72 -10.39 8.27
C THR A 451 -6.61 -11.38 7.97
N GLY A 452 -6.15 -11.39 6.73
CA GLY A 452 -5.04 -12.24 6.27
C GLY A 452 -3.88 -11.39 5.79
N ASP A 453 -2.66 -11.70 6.24
CA ASP A 453 -1.44 -11.04 5.77
C ASP A 453 -0.58 -11.94 4.87
N HIS A 454 0.48 -11.34 4.33
CA HIS A 454 1.42 -12.00 3.44
C HIS A 454 2.29 -13.06 4.12
N ASP A 455 2.34 -13.10 5.47
CA ASP A 455 3.10 -14.12 6.20
C ASP A 455 2.33 -15.47 6.29
N GLY A 456 1.08 -15.47 5.84
CA GLY A 456 0.18 -16.62 5.88
C GLY A 456 -0.70 -16.69 7.12
N THR A 457 -0.63 -15.70 8.01
CA THR A 457 -1.44 -15.65 9.23
C THR A 457 -2.81 -15.04 8.96
N VAL A 458 -3.85 -15.73 9.44
CA VAL A 458 -5.20 -15.18 9.58
C VAL A 458 -5.43 -14.78 11.04
N ARG A 459 -5.92 -13.55 11.25
CA ARG A 459 -6.31 -13.05 12.57
C ARG A 459 -7.81 -12.81 12.62
N LEU A 460 -8.42 -13.17 13.75
CA LEU A 460 -9.83 -12.90 14.03
C LEU A 460 -9.94 -11.84 15.13
N TRP A 461 -10.74 -10.80 14.87
CA TRP A 461 -11.00 -9.71 15.79
C TRP A 461 -12.47 -9.71 16.16
N ARG A 462 -12.76 -9.66 17.46
CA ARG A 462 -14.13 -9.53 17.96
C ARG A 462 -14.50 -8.05 18.08
N MET A 463 -15.67 -7.70 17.59
CA MET A 463 -16.08 -6.30 17.33
C MET A 463 -17.08 -5.73 18.36
N TYR A 464 -17.20 -6.35 19.54
CA TYR A 464 -18.18 -5.99 20.58
C TYR A 464 -17.63 -5.10 21.70
#